data_AF-A0A9E2YBT1-F1
#
_entry.id   AF-A0A9E2YBT1-F1
#
_cell.length_a   1.000
_cell.length_b   1.000
_cell.length_c   1.000
_cell.angle_alpha   90.00
_cell.angle_beta   90.00
_cell.angle_gamma   90.00
#
_symmetry.space_group_name_H-M   'P 1'
#
loop_
_entity.id
_entity.type
_entity.pdbx_description
1 polymer ?
#
loop_
_entity_poly.entity_id
_entity_poly.type
_entity_poly.pdbx_seq_one_letter_code
_entity_poly.pdbx_strand_id
1 'polypeptide(L)'
;MPRIAPNVPAESDLLCEFCGYTLNGLPANGNCPECGNPVELSDSATPRVPSAWETDHRFWPTTAVIIFRPTHFFRTLTTRGDPALSASFGNRHVLLASALFAVAADFHFDWFMEFNSNPALGWPGRIGLLIGMFIIVFGFLYWLTRLAAWLTNWEATYRGIRLPMPVVIRGLHFHAAHYLPVALITAITVIAYRIIAAQQSLLFLYAHANVYLYTLSVEVILAAAYLFHTYWIGMRNMMYANR
;
A
#
# COMPACT_ATOMS: atom_id res chain seq x y z
N MET A 1 -25.90 19.98 -19.65
CA MET A 1 -25.91 20.81 -18.42
C MET A 1 -24.57 20.61 -17.73
N PRO A 2 -23.75 21.64 -17.51
CA PRO A 2 -22.54 21.50 -16.71
C PRO A 2 -22.93 21.03 -15.31
N ARG A 3 -22.41 19.89 -14.84
CA ARG A 3 -22.52 19.53 -13.43
C ARG A 3 -21.75 20.59 -12.66
N ILE A 4 -22.46 21.41 -11.90
CA ILE A 4 -21.83 22.23 -10.86
C ILE A 4 -21.09 21.23 -9.97
N ALA A 5 -19.78 21.40 -9.85
CA ALA A 5 -18.99 20.55 -8.97
C ALA A 5 -19.59 20.63 -7.56
N PRO A 6 -19.80 19.51 -6.86
CA PRO A 6 -20.28 19.54 -5.48
C PRO A 6 -19.33 20.43 -4.68
N ASN A 7 -19.87 21.33 -3.86
CA ASN A 7 -19.04 22.13 -2.96
C ASN A 7 -18.32 21.17 -2.00
N VAL A 8 -17.00 21.06 -2.12
CA VAL A 8 -16.19 20.19 -1.25
C VAL A 8 -16.28 20.76 0.17
N PRO A 9 -16.70 19.97 1.18
CA PRO A 9 -16.78 20.47 2.54
C PRO A 9 -15.47 21.07 3.03
N ALA A 10 -15.55 22.15 3.80
CA ALA A 10 -14.37 22.82 4.33
C ALA A 10 -13.62 21.92 5.31
N GLU A 11 -12.33 22.17 5.49
CA GLU A 11 -11.49 21.40 6.43
C GLU A 11 -11.88 21.54 7.90
N SER A 12 -12.62 22.59 8.25
CA SER A 12 -13.18 22.83 9.57
C SER A 12 -14.53 22.15 9.78
N ASP A 13 -15.17 21.67 8.71
CA ASP A 13 -16.50 21.06 8.82
C ASP A 13 -16.43 19.73 9.56
N LEU A 14 -17.37 19.53 10.47
CA LEU A 14 -17.59 18.22 11.07
C LEU A 14 -18.43 17.37 10.11
N LEU A 15 -17.91 16.23 9.67
CA LEU A 15 -18.61 15.28 8.80
C LEU A 15 -19.02 14.05 9.58
N CYS A 16 -20.14 13.42 9.21
CA CYS A 16 -20.47 12.10 9.70
C CYS A 16 -19.47 11.08 9.14
N GLU A 17 -18.71 10.39 9.98
CA GLU A 17 -17.69 9.42 9.52
C GLU A 17 -18.30 8.21 8.77
N PHE A 18 -19.63 8.03 8.83
CA PHE A 18 -20.35 6.92 8.21
C PHE A 18 -20.92 7.25 6.82
N CYS A 19 -21.50 8.44 6.64
CA CYS A 19 -22.16 8.83 5.38
C CYS A 19 -21.61 10.10 4.73
N GLY A 20 -20.77 10.87 5.42
CA GLY A 20 -20.18 12.11 4.91
C GLY A 20 -21.07 13.36 5.02
N TYR A 21 -22.25 13.27 5.64
CA TYR A 21 -23.13 14.43 5.86
C TYR A 21 -22.49 15.45 6.81
N THR A 22 -22.66 16.75 6.53
CA THR A 22 -22.15 17.82 7.41
C THR A 22 -22.98 17.91 8.70
N LEU A 23 -22.30 17.84 9.84
CA LEU A 23 -22.90 17.86 11.17
C LEU A 23 -22.80 19.24 11.84
N ASN A 24 -22.31 20.25 11.11
CA ASN A 24 -22.21 21.62 11.61
C ASN A 24 -23.58 22.15 12.05
N GLY A 25 -23.67 22.66 13.28
CA GLY A 25 -24.91 23.22 13.84
C GLY A 25 -25.91 22.19 14.36
N LEU A 26 -25.63 20.88 14.25
CA LEU A 26 -26.43 19.87 14.92
C LEU A 26 -26.06 19.75 16.41
N PRO A 27 -27.00 19.39 17.30
CA PRO A 27 -26.68 19.09 18.69
C PRO A 27 -25.68 17.93 18.80
N ALA A 28 -24.70 18.03 19.71
CA ALA A 28 -23.67 17.00 19.90
C ALA A 28 -24.25 15.62 20.31
N ASN A 29 -25.39 15.61 21.01
CA ASN A 29 -26.15 14.42 21.40
C ASN A 29 -27.25 14.03 20.39
N GLY A 30 -27.29 14.67 19.23
CA GLY A 30 -28.25 14.38 18.17
C GLY A 30 -27.81 13.19 17.29
N ASN A 31 -28.66 12.88 16.31
CA ASN A 31 -28.38 11.87 15.28
C ASN A 31 -28.16 12.54 13.93
N CYS A 32 -27.33 11.92 13.10
CA CYS A 32 -27.14 12.31 11.70
C CYS A 32 -28.47 12.15 10.93
N PRO A 33 -28.96 13.19 10.23
CA PRO A 33 -30.22 13.12 9.49
C PRO A 33 -30.24 12.08 8.35
N GLU A 34 -29.07 11.78 7.76
CA GLU A 34 -28.95 10.88 6.61
C GLU A 34 -28.89 9.40 6.99
N CYS A 35 -28.14 9.07 8.05
CA CYS A 35 -27.87 7.67 8.42
C CYS A 35 -28.33 7.28 9.82
N GLY A 36 -28.81 8.23 10.62
CA GLY A 36 -29.28 7.99 11.99
C GLY A 36 -28.19 7.75 13.04
N ASN A 37 -26.91 7.70 12.66
CA ASN A 37 -25.83 7.49 13.63
C ASN A 37 -25.67 8.69 14.58
N PRO A 38 -25.34 8.47 15.87
CA PRO A 38 -25.08 9.56 16.81
C PRO A 38 -23.94 10.48 16.36
N VAL A 39 -24.13 11.79 16.50
CA VAL A 39 -23.14 12.83 16.16
C VAL A 39 -21.84 12.63 16.96
N GLU A 40 -21.95 12.23 18.23
CA GLU A 40 -20.84 11.94 19.13
C GLU A 40 -19.80 10.95 18.57
N LEU A 41 -20.24 9.99 17.73
CA LEU A 41 -19.35 9.02 17.09
C LEU A 41 -18.44 9.66 16.03
N SER A 42 -18.80 10.83 15.52
CA SER A 42 -18.02 11.58 14.53
C SER A 42 -17.27 12.78 15.12
N ASP A 43 -17.76 13.33 16.24
CA ASP A 43 -17.20 14.54 16.87
C ASP A 43 -16.02 14.26 17.82
N SER A 44 -16.12 13.24 18.69
CA SER A 44 -15.13 13.11 19.78
C SER A 44 -15.13 11.82 20.59
N ALA A 45 -16.16 10.95 20.52
CA ALA A 45 -16.27 9.82 21.45
C ALA A 45 -15.22 8.70 21.25
N THR A 46 -14.59 8.63 20.09
CA THR A 46 -13.43 7.75 19.85
C THR A 46 -12.34 8.55 19.15
N PRO A 47 -11.40 9.16 19.89
CA PRO A 47 -10.34 9.92 19.25
C PRO A 47 -9.59 8.98 18.32
N ARG A 48 -9.47 9.39 17.06
CA ARG A 48 -8.43 8.85 16.20
C ARG A 48 -7.10 9.08 16.90
N VAL A 49 -6.30 8.02 17.05
CA VAL A 49 -5.04 8.03 17.78
C VAL A 49 -3.86 7.89 16.82
N PRO A 50 -2.69 8.48 17.15
CA PRO A 50 -1.48 8.22 16.38
C PRO A 50 -1.18 6.73 16.39
N SER A 51 -0.61 6.23 15.29
CA SER A 51 -0.21 4.83 15.23
C SER A 51 0.87 4.51 16.27
N ALA A 52 1.02 3.24 16.64
CA ALA A 52 2.09 2.79 17.54
C ALA A 52 3.51 3.09 16.99
N TRP A 53 3.64 3.27 15.67
CA TRP A 53 4.86 3.76 15.04
C TRP A 53 5.14 5.24 15.35
N GLU A 54 4.10 6.06 15.42
CA GLU A 54 4.23 7.49 15.68
C GLU A 54 4.42 7.81 17.15
N THR A 55 3.89 6.98 18.06
CA THR A 55 4.09 7.15 19.51
C THR A 55 5.39 6.52 19.99
N ASP A 56 5.64 5.26 19.61
CA ASP A 56 6.68 4.43 20.23
C ASP A 56 7.67 3.82 19.21
N HIS A 57 7.59 4.22 17.93
CA HIS A 57 8.40 3.67 16.84
C HIS A 57 8.34 2.13 16.72
N ARG A 58 7.20 1.53 17.11
CA ARG A 58 6.96 0.08 17.03
C ARG A 58 6.64 -0.35 15.61
N PHE A 59 7.69 -0.59 14.82
CA PHE A 59 7.60 -0.97 13.41
C PHE A 59 6.77 -2.24 13.18
N TRP A 60 7.24 -3.39 13.69
CA TRP A 60 6.58 -4.69 13.44
C TRP A 60 5.15 -4.80 13.96
N PRO A 61 4.82 -4.35 15.18
CA PRO A 61 3.43 -4.35 15.64
C PRO A 61 2.52 -3.50 14.75
N THR A 62 2.99 -2.33 14.29
CA THR A 62 2.22 -1.46 13.39
C THR A 62 2.01 -2.13 12.03
N THR A 63 3.07 -2.70 11.45
CA THR A 63 3.01 -3.48 10.20
C THR A 63 2.00 -4.62 10.29
N ALA A 64 2.03 -5.41 11.38
CA ALA A 64 1.11 -6.52 11.58
C ALA A 64 -0.35 -6.05 11.67
N VAL A 65 -0.62 -4.97 12.40
CA VAL A 65 -1.98 -4.40 12.50
C VAL A 65 -2.47 -3.90 11.14
N ILE A 66 -1.61 -3.28 10.33
CA ILE A 66 -1.98 -2.83 8.98
C ILE A 66 -2.28 -4.02 8.07
N ILE A 67 -1.43 -5.04 8.05
CA ILE A 67 -1.58 -6.21 7.17
C ILE A 67 -2.82 -7.03 7.55
N PHE A 68 -3.03 -7.30 8.83
CA PHE A 68 -4.06 -8.24 9.31
C PHE A 68 -5.36 -7.58 9.76
N ARG A 69 -5.34 -6.28 10.09
CA ARG A 69 -6.52 -5.52 10.55
C ARG A 69 -6.60 -4.12 9.90
N PRO A 70 -6.49 -3.99 8.57
CA PRO A 70 -6.42 -2.70 7.89
C PRO A 70 -7.63 -1.80 8.19
N THR A 71 -8.84 -2.37 8.19
CA THR A 71 -10.07 -1.61 8.50
C THR A 71 -10.03 -0.97 9.87
N HIS A 72 -9.63 -1.73 10.90
CA HIS A 72 -9.50 -1.19 12.26
C HIS A 72 -8.42 -0.11 12.30
N PHE A 73 -7.26 -0.39 11.72
CA PHE A 73 -6.13 0.55 11.69
C PHE A 73 -6.53 1.92 11.11
N PHE A 74 -7.03 1.95 9.88
CA PHE A 74 -7.35 3.21 9.18
C PHE A 74 -8.58 3.92 9.77
N ARG A 75 -9.50 3.19 10.43
CA ARG A 75 -10.61 3.79 11.17
C ARG A 75 -10.12 4.52 12.42
N THR A 76 -9.09 4.00 13.10
CA THR A 76 -8.55 4.60 14.33
C THR A 76 -7.38 5.57 14.11
N LEU A 77 -6.79 5.59 12.92
CA LEU A 77 -5.61 6.41 12.62
C LEU A 77 -5.97 7.91 12.54
N THR A 78 -5.15 8.78 13.15
CA THR A 78 -5.26 10.24 12.92
C THR A 78 -4.98 10.56 11.47
N THR A 79 -5.79 11.40 10.86
CA THR A 79 -5.53 11.87 9.50
C THR A 79 -4.59 13.08 9.46
N ARG A 80 -4.48 13.80 10.58
CA ARG A 80 -3.57 14.95 10.76
C ARG A 80 -2.47 14.66 11.80
N GLY A 81 -1.52 13.81 11.45
CA GLY A 81 -0.32 13.54 12.28
C GLY A 81 0.97 14.05 11.65
N ASP A 82 2.11 13.71 12.26
CA ASP A 82 3.43 14.12 11.75
C ASP A 82 3.72 13.48 10.38
N PRO A 83 3.86 14.29 9.31
CA PRO A 83 4.12 13.77 7.98
C PRO A 83 5.48 13.06 7.87
N ALA A 84 6.51 13.48 8.62
CA ALA A 84 7.83 12.87 8.57
C ALA A 84 7.84 11.47 9.19
N LEU A 85 7.09 11.25 10.29
CA LEU A 85 6.99 9.93 10.90
C LEU A 85 6.27 8.94 9.99
N SER A 86 5.14 9.34 9.38
CA SER A 86 4.45 8.49 8.41
C SER A 86 5.35 8.17 7.21
N ALA A 87 6.05 9.18 6.65
CA ALA A 87 6.95 8.99 5.52
C ALA A 87 8.10 8.03 5.86
N SER A 88 8.68 8.14 7.06
CA SER A 88 9.73 7.23 7.54
C SER A 88 9.24 5.77 7.61
N PHE A 89 8.00 5.55 8.08
CA PHE A 89 7.39 4.22 8.09
C PHE A 89 7.25 3.64 6.68
N GLY A 90 6.70 4.42 5.75
CA GLY A 90 6.51 4.02 4.36
C GLY A 90 7.83 3.72 3.67
N ASN A 91 8.83 4.61 3.82
CA ASN A 91 10.16 4.46 3.23
C ASN A 91 10.87 3.18 3.70
N ARG A 92 10.72 2.79 4.97
CA ARG A 92 11.27 1.52 5.48
C ARG A 92 10.64 0.30 4.81
N HIS A 93 9.32 0.31 4.58
CA HIS A 93 8.65 -0.78 3.85
C HIS A 93 9.03 -0.82 2.38
N VAL A 94 9.13 0.34 1.72
CA VAL A 94 9.62 0.43 0.33
C VAL A 94 11.04 -0.11 0.23
N LEU A 95 11.92 0.23 1.18
CA LEU A 95 13.30 -0.29 1.23
C LEU A 95 13.32 -1.82 1.38
N LEU A 96 12.58 -2.37 2.33
CA LEU A 96 12.51 -3.82 2.55
C LEU A 96 11.93 -4.56 1.34
N ALA A 97 10.84 -4.05 0.76
CA ALA A 97 10.23 -4.63 -0.44
C ALA A 97 11.19 -4.58 -1.64
N SER A 98 11.92 -3.47 -1.81
CA SER A 98 12.89 -3.32 -2.91
C SER A 98 14.06 -4.30 -2.78
N ALA A 99 14.53 -4.56 -1.57
CA ALA A 99 15.56 -5.57 -1.32
C ALA A 99 15.07 -6.98 -1.68
N LEU A 100 13.84 -7.35 -1.28
CA LEU A 100 13.24 -8.64 -1.60
C LEU A 100 13.03 -8.81 -3.12
N PHE A 101 12.50 -7.79 -3.80
CA PHE A 101 12.34 -7.83 -5.25
C PHE A 101 13.68 -7.86 -5.99
N ALA A 102 14.73 -7.18 -5.51
CA ALA A 102 16.06 -7.25 -6.11
C ALA A 102 16.63 -8.67 -6.01
N VAL A 103 16.47 -9.34 -4.87
CA VAL A 103 16.85 -10.75 -4.71
C VAL A 103 16.04 -11.64 -5.65
N ALA A 104 14.72 -11.45 -5.74
CA ALA A 104 13.88 -12.20 -6.68
C ALA A 104 14.34 -11.99 -8.13
N ALA A 105 14.67 -10.76 -8.52
CA ALA A 105 15.16 -10.42 -9.85
C ALA A 105 16.51 -11.08 -10.17
N ASP A 106 17.45 -11.11 -9.23
CA ASP A 106 18.74 -11.79 -9.39
C ASP A 106 18.57 -13.30 -9.61
N PHE A 107 17.71 -13.96 -8.82
CA PHE A 107 17.40 -15.38 -9.00
C PHE A 107 16.66 -15.68 -10.31
N HIS A 108 15.72 -14.81 -10.70
CA HIS A 108 15.03 -14.92 -11.98
C HIS A 108 16.01 -14.75 -13.15
N PHE A 109 16.92 -13.78 -13.05
CA PHE A 109 17.94 -13.53 -14.06
C PHE A 109 18.92 -14.70 -14.19
N ASP A 110 19.38 -15.27 -13.07
CA ASP A 110 20.24 -16.46 -13.06
C ASP A 110 19.57 -17.65 -13.77
N TRP A 111 18.29 -17.90 -13.46
CA TRP A 111 17.49 -18.91 -14.15
C TRP A 111 17.36 -18.62 -15.65
N PHE A 112 17.11 -17.37 -16.04
CA PHE A 112 17.01 -16.96 -17.44
C PHE A 112 18.32 -17.17 -18.20
N MET A 113 19.47 -16.85 -17.59
CA MET A 113 20.77 -17.05 -18.22
C MET A 113 21.08 -18.52 -18.44
N GLU A 114 20.80 -19.37 -17.44
CA GLU A 114 20.94 -20.82 -17.56
C GLU A 114 20.05 -21.39 -18.67
N PHE A 115 18.79 -20.96 -18.73
CA PHE A 115 17.85 -21.38 -19.79
C PHE A 115 18.37 -21.04 -21.21
N ASN A 116 19.03 -19.89 -21.36
CA ASN A 116 19.60 -19.46 -22.64
C ASN A 116 21.01 -20.00 -22.90
N SER A 117 21.51 -20.92 -22.07
CA SER A 117 22.89 -21.45 -22.15
C SER A 117 23.97 -20.36 -22.13
N ASN A 118 23.66 -19.21 -21.52
CA ASN A 118 24.61 -18.13 -21.35
C ASN A 118 25.40 -18.34 -20.05
N PRO A 119 26.67 -17.94 -20.00
CA PRO A 119 27.44 -17.99 -18.76
C PRO A 119 26.78 -17.10 -17.70
N ALA A 120 26.68 -17.61 -16.47
CA ALA A 120 26.21 -16.82 -15.33
C ALA A 120 27.10 -15.59 -15.13
N LEU A 121 26.50 -14.50 -14.63
CA LEU A 121 27.27 -13.34 -14.19
C LEU A 121 28.26 -13.76 -13.10
N GLY A 122 29.51 -13.31 -13.23
CA GLY A 122 30.46 -13.37 -12.12
C GLY A 122 29.97 -12.56 -10.91
N TRP A 123 30.58 -12.79 -9.74
CA TRP A 123 30.24 -12.10 -8.49
C TRP A 123 30.10 -10.57 -8.61
N PRO A 124 31.01 -9.83 -9.28
CA PRO A 124 30.85 -8.39 -9.46
C PRO A 124 29.58 -8.02 -10.24
N GLY A 125 29.23 -8.83 -11.25
CA GLY A 125 28.04 -8.63 -12.06
C GLY A 125 26.75 -8.83 -11.26
N ARG A 126 26.69 -9.86 -10.41
CA ARG A 126 25.53 -10.11 -9.53
C ARG A 126 25.33 -9.00 -8.49
N ILE A 127 26.42 -8.52 -7.88
CA ILE A 127 26.35 -7.37 -6.95
C ILE A 127 25.83 -6.13 -7.70
N GLY A 128 26.33 -5.87 -8.91
CA GLY A 128 25.84 -4.78 -9.75
C GLY A 128 24.36 -4.91 -10.09
N LEU A 129 23.89 -6.11 -10.44
CA LEU A 129 22.48 -6.40 -10.72
C LEU A 129 21.60 -6.16 -9.49
N LEU A 130 21.99 -6.69 -8.32
CA LEU A 130 21.26 -6.51 -7.06
C LEU A 130 21.12 -5.03 -6.69
N ILE A 131 22.22 -4.26 -6.73
CA ILE A 131 22.20 -2.83 -6.42
C ILE A 131 21.36 -2.07 -7.45
N GLY A 132 21.54 -2.36 -8.74
CA GLY A 132 20.80 -1.72 -9.82
C GLY A 132 19.30 -1.95 -9.70
N MET A 133 18.88 -3.21 -9.51
CA MET A 133 17.48 -3.57 -9.33
C MET A 133 16.89 -2.99 -8.04
N PHE A 134 17.66 -2.98 -6.94
CA PHE A 134 17.24 -2.33 -5.70
C PHE A 134 16.92 -0.85 -5.91
N ILE A 135 17.81 -0.09 -6.57
CA ILE A 135 17.62 1.34 -6.84
C ILE A 135 16.40 1.57 -7.74
N ILE A 136 16.28 0.79 -8.82
CA ILE A 136 15.16 0.90 -9.77
C ILE A 136 13.82 0.62 -9.07
N VAL A 137 13.73 -0.48 -8.33
CA VAL A 137 12.48 -0.86 -7.63
C VAL A 137 12.14 0.15 -6.55
N PHE A 138 13.12 0.63 -5.79
CA PHE A 138 12.90 1.66 -4.76
C PHE A 138 12.34 2.94 -5.38
N GLY A 139 12.99 3.45 -6.43
CA GLY A 139 12.53 4.64 -7.15
C GLY A 139 11.14 4.46 -7.75
N PHE A 140 10.87 3.30 -8.34
CA PHE A 140 9.57 2.97 -8.93
C PHE A 140 8.45 2.93 -7.89
N LEU A 141 8.62 2.20 -6.78
CA LEU A 141 7.62 2.10 -5.72
C LEU A 141 7.38 3.46 -5.02
N TYR A 142 8.44 4.24 -4.83
CA TYR A 142 8.33 5.59 -4.29
C TYR A 142 7.50 6.50 -5.21
N TRP A 143 7.83 6.50 -6.51
CA TRP A 143 7.10 7.28 -7.52
C TRP A 143 5.64 6.82 -7.63
N LEU A 144 5.39 5.50 -7.67
CA LEU A 144 4.04 4.92 -7.76
C LEU A 144 3.17 5.35 -6.59
N THR A 145 3.72 5.39 -5.37
CA THR A 145 3.01 5.84 -4.17
C THR A 145 2.60 7.31 -4.30
N ARG A 146 3.47 8.17 -4.85
CA ARG A 146 3.18 9.60 -5.08
C ARG A 146 2.15 9.79 -6.19
N LEU A 147 2.27 9.02 -7.28
CA LEU A 147 1.32 9.05 -8.39
C LEU A 147 -0.07 8.61 -7.92
N ALA A 148 -0.15 7.51 -7.16
CA ALA A 148 -1.39 7.05 -6.56
C ALA A 148 -2.01 8.16 -5.69
N ALA A 149 -1.23 8.80 -4.82
CA ALA A 149 -1.72 9.88 -3.98
C ALA A 149 -2.34 11.03 -4.80
N TRP A 150 -1.64 11.43 -5.87
CA TRP A 150 -2.10 12.49 -6.76
C TRP A 150 -3.39 12.12 -7.48
N LEU A 151 -3.46 10.92 -8.06
CA LEU A 151 -4.66 10.43 -8.75
C LEU A 151 -5.86 10.30 -7.79
N THR A 152 -5.66 9.80 -6.57
CA THR A 152 -6.71 9.72 -5.56
C THR A 152 -7.24 11.09 -5.17
N ASN A 153 -6.35 12.06 -4.93
CA ASN A 153 -6.76 13.41 -4.59
C ASN A 153 -7.51 14.09 -5.75
N TRP A 154 -7.04 13.89 -6.98
CA TRP A 154 -7.73 14.37 -8.18
C TRP A 154 -9.13 13.77 -8.32
N GLU A 155 -9.25 12.45 -8.20
CA GLU A 155 -10.54 11.76 -8.26
C GLU A 155 -11.48 12.19 -7.13
N ALA A 156 -10.97 12.33 -5.90
CA ALA A 156 -11.75 12.80 -4.77
C ALA A 156 -12.28 14.22 -5.00
N THR A 157 -11.44 15.12 -5.48
CA THR A 157 -11.82 16.50 -5.83
C THR A 157 -12.91 16.51 -6.91
N TYR A 158 -12.73 15.69 -7.97
CA TYR A 158 -13.72 15.55 -9.03
C TYR A 158 -15.08 15.03 -8.52
N ARG A 159 -15.06 14.13 -7.53
CA ARG A 159 -16.26 13.55 -6.91
C ARG A 159 -16.84 14.37 -5.75
N GLY A 160 -16.22 15.49 -5.36
CA GLY A 160 -16.65 16.29 -4.21
C GLY A 160 -16.35 15.66 -2.85
N ILE A 161 -15.40 14.72 -2.77
CA ILE A 161 -15.01 14.00 -1.56
C ILE A 161 -13.87 14.74 -0.86
N ARG A 162 -13.96 14.90 0.47
CA ARG A 162 -12.92 15.55 1.29
C ARG A 162 -11.74 14.59 1.58
N LEU A 163 -10.90 14.36 0.58
CA LEU A 163 -9.62 13.65 0.71
C LEU A 163 -8.45 14.54 0.25
N PRO A 164 -7.99 15.49 1.08
CA PRO A 164 -6.89 16.37 0.70
C PRO A 164 -5.58 15.58 0.59
N MET A 165 -4.69 16.02 -0.30
CA MET A 165 -3.43 15.34 -0.62
C MET A 165 -2.60 14.92 0.60
N PRO A 166 -2.47 15.74 1.68
CA PRO A 166 -1.73 15.34 2.89
C PRO A 166 -2.33 14.12 3.62
N VAL A 167 -3.66 13.96 3.60
CA VAL A 167 -4.34 12.81 4.22
C VAL A 167 -4.15 11.57 3.37
N VAL A 168 -4.29 11.71 2.04
CA VAL A 168 -4.10 10.61 1.09
C VAL A 168 -2.67 10.06 1.16
N ILE A 169 -1.66 10.95 1.08
CA ILE A 169 -0.26 10.52 1.10
C ILE A 169 0.13 9.86 2.42
N ARG A 170 -0.39 10.36 3.55
CA ARG A 170 -0.21 9.74 4.86
C ARG A 170 -0.81 8.34 4.90
N GLY A 171 -2.03 8.18 4.40
CA GLY A 171 -2.66 6.88 4.24
C GLY A 171 -1.82 5.91 3.39
N LEU A 172 -1.26 6.41 2.30
CA LEU A 172 -0.42 5.64 1.38
C LEU A 172 0.95 5.27 1.97
N HIS A 173 1.53 6.10 2.84
CA HIS A 173 2.74 5.72 3.57
C HIS A 173 2.51 4.51 4.49
N PHE A 174 1.37 4.43 5.17
CA PHE A 174 1.01 3.24 5.95
C PHE A 174 0.61 2.07 5.05
N HIS A 175 -0.08 2.33 3.94
CA HIS A 175 -0.44 1.31 2.93
C HIS A 175 0.79 0.62 2.33
N ALA A 176 1.94 1.30 2.26
CA ALA A 176 3.21 0.70 1.83
C ALA A 176 3.61 -0.57 2.62
N ALA A 177 3.06 -0.79 3.82
CA ALA A 177 3.21 -2.06 4.54
C ALA A 177 2.76 -3.28 3.74
N HIS A 178 1.79 -3.12 2.84
CA HIS A 178 1.28 -4.17 1.96
C HIS A 178 2.23 -4.54 0.81
N TYR A 179 3.29 -3.76 0.56
CA TYR A 179 4.35 -4.17 -0.37
C TYR A 179 5.17 -5.36 0.16
N LEU A 180 5.30 -5.48 1.49
CA LEU A 180 6.09 -6.54 2.11
C LEU A 180 5.56 -7.95 1.83
N PRO A 181 4.27 -8.29 2.07
CA PRO A 181 3.76 -9.63 1.75
C PRO A 181 3.83 -9.94 0.25
N VAL A 182 3.61 -8.95 -0.63
CA VAL A 182 3.75 -9.15 -2.09
C VAL A 182 5.19 -9.48 -2.47
N ALA A 183 6.16 -8.69 -1.98
CA ALA A 183 7.58 -8.91 -2.25
C ALA A 183 8.08 -10.24 -1.66
N LEU A 184 7.60 -10.61 -0.47
CA LEU A 184 7.96 -11.86 0.18
C LEU A 184 7.43 -13.08 -0.59
N ILE A 185 6.16 -13.08 -1.00
CA ILE A 185 5.58 -14.17 -1.81
C ILE A 185 6.34 -14.31 -3.12
N THR A 186 6.57 -13.19 -3.83
CA THR A 186 7.32 -13.17 -5.09
C THR A 186 8.72 -13.76 -4.92
N ALA A 187 9.46 -13.33 -3.89
CA ALA A 187 10.79 -13.85 -3.60
C ALA A 187 10.79 -15.35 -3.28
N ILE A 188 9.84 -15.80 -2.45
CA ILE A 188 9.68 -17.23 -2.11
C ILE A 188 9.42 -18.04 -3.38
N THR A 189 8.49 -17.60 -4.23
CA THR A 189 8.15 -18.30 -5.47
C THR A 189 9.35 -18.41 -6.39
N VAL A 190 10.03 -17.31 -6.69
CA VAL A 190 11.20 -17.33 -7.59
C VAL A 190 12.33 -18.20 -7.02
N ILE A 191 12.64 -18.08 -5.73
CA ILE A 191 13.69 -18.88 -5.09
C ILE A 191 13.31 -20.37 -5.07
N ALA A 192 12.06 -20.71 -4.77
CA ALA A 192 11.59 -22.09 -4.76
C ALA A 192 11.70 -22.73 -6.15
N TYR A 193 11.28 -22.03 -7.20
CA TYR A 193 11.45 -22.50 -8.59
C TYR A 193 12.94 -22.68 -8.93
N ARG A 194 13.82 -21.79 -8.48
CA ARG A 194 15.28 -21.95 -8.67
C ARG A 194 15.81 -23.21 -7.99
N ILE A 195 15.41 -23.47 -6.74
CA ILE A 195 15.85 -24.66 -5.99
C ILE A 195 15.36 -25.94 -6.68
N ILE A 196 14.10 -25.98 -7.12
CA ILE A 196 13.53 -27.12 -7.84
C ILE A 196 14.28 -27.34 -9.16
N ALA A 197 14.54 -26.27 -9.92
CA ALA A 197 15.29 -26.34 -11.16
C ALA A 197 16.71 -26.91 -10.95
N ALA A 198 17.41 -26.51 -9.90
CA ALA A 198 18.76 -26.98 -9.60
C ALA A 198 18.84 -28.47 -9.23
N GLN A 199 17.72 -29.08 -8.80
CA GLN A 199 17.64 -30.49 -8.43
C GLN A 199 17.21 -31.41 -9.57
N GLN A 200 16.68 -30.85 -10.66
CA GLN A 200 16.03 -31.59 -11.74
C GLN A 200 16.84 -31.53 -13.04
N SER A 201 16.58 -32.46 -13.95
CA SER A 201 17.24 -32.45 -15.27
C SER A 201 16.80 -31.27 -16.13
N LEU A 202 17.64 -30.84 -17.08
CA LEU A 202 17.31 -29.77 -18.04
C LEU A 202 15.97 -30.02 -18.77
N LEU A 203 15.63 -31.27 -19.08
CA LEU A 203 14.36 -31.62 -19.75
C LEU A 203 13.14 -31.22 -18.89
N PHE A 204 13.24 -31.37 -17.58
CA PHE A 204 12.18 -30.96 -16.63
C PHE A 204 12.02 -29.44 -16.59
N LEU A 205 13.13 -28.71 -16.62
CA LEU A 205 13.17 -27.25 -16.69
C LEU A 205 12.39 -26.70 -17.89
N TYR A 206 12.62 -27.25 -19.09
CA TYR A 206 11.87 -26.86 -20.29
C TYR A 206 10.37 -27.15 -20.18
N ALA A 207 10.01 -28.30 -19.62
CA ALA A 207 8.61 -28.68 -19.46
C ALA A 207 7.85 -27.77 -18.48
N HIS A 208 8.54 -27.06 -17.58
CA HIS A 208 7.92 -26.30 -16.48
C HIS A 208 8.18 -24.79 -16.53
N ALA A 209 8.97 -24.30 -17.50
CA ALA A 209 9.18 -22.87 -17.72
C ALA A 209 7.86 -22.10 -17.91
N ASN A 210 6.91 -22.68 -18.67
CA ASN A 210 5.58 -22.09 -18.84
C ASN A 210 4.80 -22.01 -17.53
N VAL A 211 4.84 -23.06 -16.71
CA VAL A 211 4.16 -23.10 -15.40
C VAL A 211 4.72 -22.02 -14.48
N TYR A 212 6.04 -21.83 -14.48
CA TYR A 212 6.69 -20.75 -13.74
C TYR A 212 6.19 -19.36 -14.19
N LEU A 213 6.21 -19.07 -15.48
CA LEU A 213 5.75 -17.78 -16.01
C LEU A 213 4.26 -17.52 -15.75
N TYR A 214 3.41 -18.55 -15.88
CA TYR A 214 1.99 -18.44 -15.53
C TYR A 214 1.79 -18.21 -14.03
N THR A 215 2.61 -18.85 -13.18
CA THR A 215 2.58 -18.62 -11.73
C THR A 215 2.88 -17.16 -11.41
N LEU A 216 3.96 -16.59 -11.97
CA LEU A 216 4.30 -15.18 -11.79
C LEU A 216 3.20 -14.24 -12.32
N SER A 217 2.58 -14.59 -13.45
CA SER A 217 1.47 -13.81 -14.01
C SER A 217 0.26 -13.80 -13.07
N VAL A 218 -0.09 -14.96 -12.49
CA VAL A 218 -1.15 -15.07 -11.48
C VAL A 218 -0.79 -14.26 -10.23
N GLU A 219 0.45 -14.33 -9.75
CA GLU A 219 0.92 -13.53 -8.61
C GLU A 219 0.78 -12.03 -8.85
N VAL A 220 1.13 -11.53 -10.03
CA VAL A 220 0.96 -10.12 -10.39
C VAL A 220 -0.52 -9.70 -10.31
N ILE A 221 -1.43 -10.52 -10.86
CA ILE A 221 -2.87 -10.25 -10.83
C ILE A 221 -3.40 -10.24 -9.38
N LEU A 222 -3.03 -11.25 -8.58
CA LEU A 222 -3.45 -11.35 -7.18
C LEU A 222 -2.87 -10.23 -6.33
N ALA A 223 -1.61 -9.86 -6.56
CA ALA A 223 -0.96 -8.73 -5.89
C ALA A 223 -1.66 -7.40 -6.21
N ALA A 224 -2.00 -7.16 -7.48
CA ALA A 224 -2.74 -5.97 -7.88
C ALA A 224 -4.12 -5.91 -7.22
N ALA A 225 -4.87 -7.02 -7.22
CA ALA A 225 -6.17 -7.12 -6.55
C ALA A 225 -6.05 -6.87 -5.03
N TYR A 226 -5.04 -7.47 -4.39
CA TYR A 226 -4.75 -7.29 -2.96
C TYR A 226 -4.40 -5.84 -2.60
N LEU A 227 -3.47 -5.23 -3.34
CA LEU A 227 -3.05 -3.85 -3.12
C LEU A 227 -4.19 -2.88 -3.34
N PHE A 228 -4.99 -3.07 -4.40
CA PHE A 228 -6.17 -2.24 -4.67
C PHE A 228 -7.23 -2.39 -3.58
N HIS A 229 -7.51 -3.61 -3.13
CA HIS A 229 -8.48 -3.86 -2.07
C HIS A 229 -8.09 -3.18 -0.75
N THR A 230 -6.83 -3.33 -0.34
CA THR A 230 -6.30 -2.71 0.89
C THR A 230 -6.19 -1.20 0.79
N TYR A 231 -5.86 -0.68 -0.41
CA TYR A 231 -5.88 0.76 -0.72
C TYR A 231 -7.30 1.31 -0.55
N TRP A 232 -8.30 0.64 -1.12
CA TRP A 232 -9.70 1.04 -1.02
C TRP A 232 -10.18 1.05 0.44
N ILE A 233 -9.82 0.03 1.24
CA ILE A 233 -10.09 0.01 2.68
C ILE A 233 -9.51 1.27 3.35
N GLY A 234 -8.25 1.61 3.06
CA GLY A 234 -7.60 2.79 3.62
C GLY A 234 -8.35 4.08 3.27
N MET A 235 -8.54 4.35 1.99
CA MET A 235 -9.19 5.58 1.52
C MET A 235 -10.62 5.72 2.04
N ARG A 236 -11.41 4.64 2.02
CA ARG A 236 -12.78 4.65 2.53
C ARG A 236 -12.87 5.01 4.01
N ASN A 237 -11.94 4.53 4.84
CA ASN A 237 -11.97 4.82 6.28
C ASN A 237 -11.40 6.20 6.64
N MET A 238 -10.75 6.90 5.69
CA MET A 238 -10.20 8.24 5.89
C MET A 238 -11.00 9.35 5.20
N MET A 239 -11.90 9.01 4.27
CA MET A 239 -12.59 10.00 3.43
C MET A 239 -13.50 10.98 4.17
N TYR A 240 -13.97 10.61 5.36
CA TYR A 240 -14.83 11.42 6.21
C TYR A 240 -14.20 11.68 7.58
N ALA A 241 -12.90 11.42 7.72
CA ALA A 241 -12.22 11.60 8.99
C ALA A 241 -12.13 13.08 9.35
N ASN A 242 -12.56 13.42 10.57
CA ASN A 242 -12.54 14.79 11.03
C ASN A 242 -11.19 15.23 11.63
N ARG A 243 -10.35 14.26 12.04
CA ARG A 243 -9.06 14.49 12.74
C ARG A 243 -7.98 13.48 12.35
#